data_AF-A0A6F8TRN8-F1
#
_entry.id   AF-A0A6F8TRN8-F1
#
_cell.length_a   1.000
_cell.length_b   1.000
_cell.length_c   1.000
_cell.angle_alpha   90.00
_cell.angle_beta   90.00
_cell.angle_gamma   90.00
#
_symmetry.space_group_name_H-M   'P 1'
#
loop_
_entity.id
_entity.type
_entity.pdbx_description
1 polymer ?
#
loop_
_entity_poly.entity_id
_entity_poly.type
_entity_poly.pdbx_seq_one_letter_code
_entity_poly.pdbx_strand_id
1 'polypeptide(L)'
;MKKLWLLGLGLSLVLAGCSDSGSDKEASDNASVNENLAGDLMDYYLNLTTTVNGVDIELNGYEEAMAGEEPPAGEELAELKASAAASATASAEAVEEIDIPKDLGEQKEAVENFKQTLSESYTMKAEALSKEGEADLSAAEEKMNEAENQIKAILEDAGLVSSSLISDLNG
;
A
#
# COMPACT_ATOMS: atom_id res chain seq x y z
N MET A 1 57.79 25.01 4.61
CA MET A 1 56.78 25.79 5.34
C MET A 1 56.10 24.86 6.34
N LYS A 2 55.95 25.34 7.57
CA LYS A 2 55.32 24.66 8.73
C LYS A 2 53.80 24.63 8.46
N LYS A 3 52.96 23.68 8.89
CA LYS A 3 52.80 23.06 10.22
C LYS A 3 51.95 21.78 10.08
N LEU A 4 52.38 20.68 10.69
CA LEU A 4 51.48 19.64 11.19
C LEU A 4 50.81 20.18 12.45
N TRP A 5 49.52 19.92 12.62
CA TRP A 5 48.82 20.07 13.90
C TRP A 5 48.29 18.70 14.33
N LEU A 6 48.82 18.24 15.45
CA LEU A 6 48.46 17.06 16.21
C LEU A 6 47.61 17.49 17.42
N LEU A 7 46.68 16.59 17.78
CA LEU A 7 46.19 16.29 19.14
C LEU A 7 45.32 17.30 19.89
N GLY A 8 44.15 16.82 20.27
CA GLY A 8 43.32 17.34 21.35
C GLY A 8 42.42 16.23 21.91
N LEU A 9 42.99 15.34 22.71
CA LEU A 9 42.29 14.38 23.56
C LEU A 9 41.82 15.13 24.82
N GLY A 10 40.52 15.08 25.13
CA GLY A 10 39.94 15.72 26.32
C GLY A 10 38.75 14.91 26.87
N LEU A 11 39.03 14.11 27.89
CA LEU A 11 38.07 13.42 28.77
C LEU A 11 37.36 14.44 29.67
N SER A 12 36.05 14.29 29.90
CA SER A 12 35.49 14.14 31.27
C SER A 12 33.96 14.06 31.31
N LEU A 13 33.47 13.03 32.00
CA LEU A 13 32.09 12.81 32.46
C LEU A 13 31.60 13.94 33.37
N VAL A 14 30.28 14.22 33.31
CA VAL A 14 29.51 14.59 34.51
C VAL A 14 28.20 13.80 34.51
N LEU A 15 28.13 12.78 35.36
CA LEU A 15 26.89 12.24 35.89
C LEU A 15 26.43 13.19 37.00
N ALA A 16 25.29 13.85 36.81
CA ALA A 16 24.59 14.55 37.87
C ALA A 16 23.23 13.85 38.08
N GLY A 17 23.13 13.12 39.18
CA GLY A 17 21.85 12.72 39.78
C GLY A 17 21.58 13.56 41.02
N CYS A 18 20.38 14.13 41.10
CA CYS A 18 19.53 14.39 42.29
C CYS A 18 18.42 15.36 41.85
N SER A 19 17.16 14.92 41.82
CA SER A 19 16.18 15.13 42.91
C SER A 19 15.79 16.60 43.09
N ASP A 20 14.66 17.01 42.52
CA ASP A 20 13.57 17.65 43.26
C ASP A 20 12.30 17.81 42.39
N SER A 21 11.20 17.27 42.91
CA SER A 21 9.81 17.72 42.86
C SER A 21 9.19 18.34 41.58
N GLY A 22 8.21 17.61 41.04
CA GLY A 22 6.92 18.20 40.67
C GLY A 22 6.74 18.63 39.22
N SER A 23 6.35 17.68 38.37
CA SER A 23 5.29 17.83 37.36
C SER A 23 5.07 16.45 36.76
N ASP A 24 3.96 15.81 37.16
CA ASP A 24 3.42 14.64 36.47
C ASP A 24 3.19 15.01 35.01
N LYS A 25 4.18 14.71 34.17
CA LYS A 25 3.94 14.45 32.77
C LYS A 25 3.49 13.02 32.72
N GLU A 26 2.23 12.84 32.36
CA GLU A 26 1.72 11.57 31.88
C GLU A 26 2.79 10.93 31.02
N ALA A 27 3.28 9.80 31.49
CA ALA A 27 3.91 8.83 30.63
C ALA A 27 2.83 8.48 29.60
N SER A 28 2.90 9.13 28.43
CA SER A 28 2.32 8.56 27.24
C SER A 28 2.98 7.19 27.13
N ASP A 29 2.20 6.17 27.49
CA ASP A 29 2.54 4.77 27.29
C ASP A 29 3.04 4.67 25.86
N ASN A 30 4.35 4.54 25.76
CA ASN A 30 5.04 4.44 24.51
C ASN A 30 4.59 3.09 23.95
N ALA A 31 3.71 3.15 22.96
CA ALA A 31 3.14 2.01 22.28
C ALA A 31 4.24 0.99 22.08
N SER A 32 4.15 -0.11 22.82
CA SER A 32 4.84 -1.34 22.46
C SER A 32 4.36 -1.63 21.05
N VAL A 33 5.16 -1.26 20.04
CA VAL A 33 5.03 -1.82 18.70
C VAL A 33 4.97 -3.31 18.93
N ASN A 34 3.79 -3.88 18.73
CA ASN A 34 3.63 -5.31 18.80
C ASN A 34 4.37 -5.79 17.55
N GLU A 35 5.63 -6.22 17.70
CA GLU A 35 6.47 -6.63 16.57
C GLU A 35 5.77 -7.68 15.70
N ASN A 36 4.84 -8.47 16.28
CA ASN A 36 3.99 -9.39 15.54
C ASN A 36 2.96 -8.68 14.64
N LEU A 37 2.33 -7.58 15.10
CA LEU A 37 1.36 -6.83 14.29
C LEU A 37 2.01 -6.23 13.04
N ALA A 38 3.17 -5.58 13.22
CA ALA A 38 3.90 -4.97 12.11
C ALA A 38 4.39 -6.03 11.11
N GLY A 39 4.86 -7.19 11.60
CA GLY A 39 5.21 -8.33 10.76
C GLY A 39 4.02 -8.88 9.98
N ASP A 40 2.91 -9.17 10.66
CA ASP A 40 1.70 -9.74 10.06
C ASP A 40 1.09 -8.82 9.00
N LEU A 41 1.09 -7.51 9.23
CA LEU A 41 0.60 -6.53 8.25
C LEU A 41 1.51 -6.44 7.01
N MET A 42 2.83 -6.48 7.21
CA MET A 42 3.78 -6.48 6.11
C MET A 42 3.65 -7.77 5.27
N ASP A 43 3.55 -8.93 5.92
CA ASP A 43 3.37 -10.21 5.24
C ASP A 43 2.04 -10.24 4.46
N TYR A 44 0.95 -9.75 5.06
CA TYR A 44 -0.32 -9.58 4.37
C TYR A 44 -0.19 -8.68 3.13
N TYR A 45 0.44 -7.51 3.29
CA TYR A 45 0.61 -6.54 2.21
C TYR A 45 1.43 -7.11 1.04
N LEU A 46 2.57 -7.74 1.33
CA LEU A 46 3.42 -8.34 0.31
C LEU A 46 2.76 -9.53 -0.39
N ASN A 47 2.02 -10.36 0.36
CA ASN A 47 1.25 -11.45 -0.22
C ASN A 47 0.15 -10.92 -1.14
N LEU A 48 -0.53 -9.85 -0.73
CA LEU A 48 -1.55 -9.19 -1.54
C LEU A 48 -1.00 -8.67 -2.86
N THR A 49 0.04 -7.83 -2.83
CA THR A 49 0.60 -7.26 -4.05
C THR A 49 1.18 -8.34 -4.96
N THR A 50 1.88 -9.34 -4.40
CA THR A 50 2.39 -10.47 -5.19
C THR A 50 1.27 -11.27 -5.86
N THR A 51 0.18 -11.54 -5.13
CA THR A 51 -0.93 -12.35 -5.66
C THR A 51 -1.66 -11.60 -6.77
N VAL A 52 -1.95 -10.32 -6.56
CA VAL A 52 -2.67 -9.49 -7.53
C VAL A 52 -1.83 -9.24 -8.79
N ASN A 53 -0.53 -8.96 -8.65
CA ASN A 53 0.39 -8.82 -9.80
C ASN A 53 0.49 -10.10 -10.64
N GLY A 54 0.19 -11.26 -10.04
CA GLY A 54 0.14 -12.53 -10.73
C GLY A 54 -1.02 -12.65 -11.73
N VAL A 55 -2.05 -11.80 -11.62
CA VAL A 55 -3.30 -11.91 -12.39
C VAL A 55 -3.74 -10.61 -13.08
N ASP A 56 -3.18 -9.45 -12.72
CA ASP A 56 -3.57 -8.14 -13.25
C ASP A 56 -2.80 -7.68 -14.50
N ILE A 57 -1.92 -8.54 -15.05
CA ILE A 57 -1.01 -8.22 -16.17
C ILE A 57 -1.75 -7.61 -17.37
N GLU A 58 -2.87 -8.20 -17.79
CA GLU A 58 -3.62 -7.73 -18.96
C GLU A 58 -4.37 -6.42 -18.68
N LEU A 59 -4.79 -6.20 -17.44
CA LEU A 59 -5.37 -4.93 -17.02
C LEU A 59 -4.30 -3.83 -17.06
N ASN A 60 -3.13 -4.07 -16.48
CA ASN A 60 -2.03 -3.11 -16.48
C ASN A 60 -1.56 -2.80 -17.91
N GLY A 61 -1.50 -3.82 -18.77
CA GLY A 61 -1.21 -3.65 -20.21
C GLY A 61 -2.24 -2.80 -20.95
N TYR A 62 -3.54 -2.95 -20.64
CA TYR A 62 -4.57 -2.08 -21.19
C TYR A 62 -4.42 -0.63 -20.72
N GLU A 63 -4.22 -0.39 -19.42
CA GLU A 63 -4.05 0.96 -18.87
C GLU A 63 -2.81 1.66 -19.44
N GLU A 64 -1.69 0.93 -19.61
CA GLU A 64 -0.49 1.43 -20.28
C GLU A 64 -0.75 1.77 -21.75
N ALA A 65 -1.41 0.88 -22.50
CA ALA A 65 -1.71 1.11 -23.91
C ALA A 65 -2.63 2.33 -24.12
N MET A 66 -3.60 2.53 -23.24
CA MET A 66 -4.50 3.69 -23.27
C MET A 66 -3.81 5.00 -22.89
N ALA A 67 -2.76 4.95 -22.06
CA ALA A 67 -1.94 6.11 -21.71
C ALA A 67 -0.89 6.48 -22.77
N GLY A 68 -0.70 5.64 -23.79
CA GLY A 68 0.26 5.84 -24.88
C GLY A 68 -0.11 7.00 -25.82
N GLU A 69 0.86 7.42 -26.65
CA GLU A 69 0.66 8.50 -27.63
C GLU A 69 -0.36 8.15 -28.72
N GLU A 70 -0.50 6.86 -29.04
CA GLU A 70 -1.45 6.32 -30.02
C GLU A 70 -2.25 5.18 -29.37
N PRO A 71 -3.36 5.49 -28.67
CA PRO A 71 -4.19 4.49 -28.02
C PRO A 71 -4.81 3.51 -29.03
N PRO A 72 -5.00 2.23 -28.64
CA PRO A 72 -5.61 1.23 -29.50
C PRO A 72 -7.05 1.60 -29.85
N ALA A 73 -7.51 1.15 -31.02
CA ALA A 73 -8.87 1.40 -31.49
C ALA A 73 -9.45 0.19 -32.24
N GLY A 74 -10.77 0.18 -32.44
CA GLY A 74 -11.44 -0.84 -33.24
C GLY A 74 -11.33 -2.24 -32.62
N GLU A 75 -10.92 -3.22 -33.44
CA GLU A 75 -10.81 -4.64 -33.03
C GLU A 75 -9.74 -4.86 -31.95
N GLU A 76 -8.59 -4.18 -32.07
CA GLU A 76 -7.51 -4.24 -31.07
C GLU A 76 -7.97 -3.73 -29.71
N LEU A 77 -8.69 -2.61 -29.67
CA LEU A 77 -9.28 -2.10 -28.43
C LEU A 77 -10.27 -3.10 -27.83
N ALA A 78 -11.10 -3.74 -28.66
CA ALA A 78 -12.07 -4.72 -28.17
C ALA A 78 -11.39 -5.96 -27.55
N GLU A 79 -10.31 -6.45 -28.16
CA GLU A 79 -9.51 -7.57 -27.63
C GLU A 79 -8.81 -7.22 -26.31
N LEU A 80 -8.18 -6.04 -26.24
CA LEU A 80 -7.54 -5.56 -25.03
C LEU A 80 -8.55 -5.38 -23.89
N LYS A 81 -9.71 -4.76 -24.16
CA LYS A 81 -10.77 -4.59 -23.18
C LYS A 81 -11.28 -5.92 -22.62
N ALA A 82 -11.46 -6.93 -23.48
CA ALA A 82 -11.93 -8.24 -23.04
C ALA A 82 -10.91 -8.93 -22.10
N SER A 83 -9.63 -8.86 -22.44
CA SER A 83 -8.56 -9.45 -21.63
C SER A 83 -8.38 -8.69 -20.30
N ALA A 84 -8.40 -7.36 -20.35
CA ALA A 84 -8.33 -6.50 -19.17
C ALA A 84 -9.55 -6.68 -18.24
N ALA A 85 -10.76 -6.86 -18.79
CA ALA A 85 -11.95 -7.12 -17.97
C ALA A 85 -11.83 -8.45 -17.21
N ALA A 86 -11.37 -9.51 -17.89
CA ALA A 86 -11.15 -10.81 -17.27
C ALA A 86 -10.07 -10.76 -16.19
N SER A 87 -8.98 -10.04 -16.46
CA SER A 87 -7.88 -9.79 -15.52
C SER A 87 -8.36 -8.99 -14.31
N ALA A 88 -9.12 -7.92 -14.50
CA ALA A 88 -9.73 -7.16 -13.41
C ALA A 88 -10.69 -8.00 -12.54
N THR A 89 -11.49 -8.89 -13.14
CA THR A 89 -12.31 -9.84 -12.38
C THR A 89 -11.44 -10.78 -11.55
N ALA A 90 -10.39 -11.35 -12.13
CA ALA A 90 -9.46 -12.22 -11.41
C ALA A 90 -8.73 -11.49 -10.28
N SER A 91 -8.38 -10.22 -10.46
CA SER A 91 -7.78 -9.38 -9.40
C SER A 91 -8.76 -9.15 -8.25
N ALA A 92 -10.03 -8.86 -8.53
CA ALA A 92 -11.05 -8.71 -7.48
C ALA A 92 -11.22 -10.01 -6.69
N GLU A 93 -11.32 -11.15 -7.37
CA GLU A 93 -11.41 -12.48 -6.75
C GLU A 93 -10.15 -12.78 -5.90
N ALA A 94 -8.96 -12.51 -6.44
CA ALA A 94 -7.70 -12.70 -5.73
C ALA A 94 -7.62 -11.84 -4.45
N VAL A 95 -8.05 -10.58 -4.51
CA VAL A 95 -8.15 -9.72 -3.33
C VAL A 95 -9.11 -10.34 -2.31
N GLU A 96 -10.28 -10.81 -2.73
CA GLU A 96 -11.28 -11.42 -1.85
C GLU A 96 -10.84 -12.73 -1.19
N GLU A 97 -10.02 -13.53 -1.88
CA GLU A 97 -9.54 -14.83 -1.40
C GLU A 97 -8.38 -14.73 -0.40
N ILE A 98 -7.69 -13.58 -0.31
CA ILE A 98 -6.58 -13.43 0.62
C ILE A 98 -7.07 -13.43 2.07
N ASP A 99 -6.50 -14.32 2.86
CA ASP A 99 -6.78 -14.41 4.29
C ASP A 99 -6.25 -13.19 5.04
N ILE A 100 -7.11 -12.57 5.83
CA ILE A 100 -6.73 -11.51 6.76
C ILE A 100 -6.10 -12.16 8.01
N PRO A 101 -4.92 -11.69 8.46
CA PRO A 101 -4.30 -12.20 9.68
C PRO A 101 -5.26 -12.11 10.88
N LYS A 102 -5.28 -13.15 11.72
CA LYS A 102 -6.24 -13.25 12.82
C LYS A 102 -5.95 -12.29 13.98
N ASP A 103 -4.67 -11.97 14.18
CA ASP A 103 -4.15 -11.28 15.36
C ASP A 103 -3.84 -9.80 15.09
N LEU A 104 -4.66 -9.13 14.28
CA LEU A 104 -4.49 -7.70 13.95
C LEU A 104 -5.00 -6.74 15.04
N GLY A 105 -5.67 -7.26 16.08
CA GLY A 105 -6.26 -6.42 17.14
C GLY A 105 -7.23 -5.38 16.56
N GLU A 106 -6.99 -4.11 16.90
CA GLU A 106 -7.83 -2.98 16.48
C GLU A 106 -7.72 -2.68 14.96
N GLN A 107 -6.65 -3.12 14.30
CA GLN A 107 -6.43 -2.90 12.86
C GLN A 107 -7.28 -3.82 11.96
N LYS A 108 -7.92 -4.84 12.53
CA LYS A 108 -8.64 -5.85 11.75
C LYS A 108 -9.74 -5.26 10.86
N GLU A 109 -10.58 -4.40 11.42
CA GLU A 109 -11.69 -3.76 10.69
C GLU A 109 -11.16 -2.84 9.59
N ALA A 110 -10.05 -2.13 9.84
CA ALA A 110 -9.41 -1.29 8.83
C ALA A 110 -8.90 -2.12 7.65
N VAL A 111 -8.28 -3.28 7.92
CA VAL A 111 -7.82 -4.20 6.87
C VAL A 111 -8.99 -4.82 6.10
N GLU A 112 -10.09 -5.18 6.77
CA GLU A 112 -11.32 -5.66 6.13
C GLU A 112 -11.92 -4.61 5.17
N ASN A 113 -11.99 -3.35 5.61
CA ASN A 113 -12.47 -2.25 4.78
C ASN A 113 -11.54 -1.99 3.58
N PHE A 114 -10.22 -1.98 3.81
CA PHE A 114 -9.23 -1.88 2.74
C PHE A 114 -9.40 -2.95 1.67
N LYS A 115 -9.51 -4.22 2.10
CA LYS A 115 -9.74 -5.36 1.21
C LYS A 115 -11.01 -5.17 0.38
N GLN A 116 -12.10 -4.74 1.02
CA GLN A 116 -13.37 -4.48 0.33
C GLN A 116 -13.24 -3.35 -0.70
N THR A 117 -12.65 -2.21 -0.32
CA THR A 117 -12.47 -1.06 -1.22
C THR A 117 -11.58 -1.41 -2.42
N LEU A 118 -10.52 -2.20 -2.22
CA LEU A 118 -9.65 -2.65 -3.30
C LEU A 118 -10.38 -3.61 -4.26
N SER A 119 -11.11 -4.61 -3.73
CA SER A 119 -11.94 -5.50 -4.58
C SER A 119 -13.01 -4.72 -5.35
N GLU A 120 -13.65 -3.74 -4.71
CA GLU A 120 -14.64 -2.87 -5.34
C GLU A 120 -14.03 -2.09 -6.52
N SER A 121 -12.81 -1.55 -6.36
CA SER A 121 -12.10 -0.89 -7.46
C SER A 121 -11.91 -1.82 -8.67
N TYR A 122 -11.38 -3.03 -8.47
CA TYR A 122 -11.19 -3.99 -9.56
C TYR A 122 -12.51 -4.43 -10.21
N THR A 123 -13.55 -4.65 -9.40
CA THR A 123 -14.90 -4.96 -9.89
C THR A 123 -15.43 -3.84 -10.79
N MET A 124 -15.29 -2.58 -10.37
CA MET A 124 -15.70 -1.42 -11.16
C MET A 124 -14.90 -1.31 -12.46
N LYS A 125 -13.60 -1.62 -12.46
CA LYS A 125 -12.78 -1.69 -13.68
C LYS A 125 -13.35 -2.75 -14.64
N ALA A 126 -13.60 -3.97 -14.15
CA ALA A 126 -14.15 -5.06 -14.96
C ALA A 126 -15.51 -4.69 -15.59
N GLU A 127 -16.40 -4.07 -14.80
CA GLU A 127 -17.71 -3.61 -15.28
C GLU A 127 -17.61 -2.51 -16.34
N ALA A 128 -16.69 -1.55 -16.16
CA ALA A 128 -16.46 -0.48 -17.13
C ALA A 128 -15.88 -1.01 -18.44
N LEU A 129 -14.92 -1.93 -18.36
CA LEU A 129 -14.29 -2.58 -19.52
C LEU A 129 -15.27 -3.48 -20.28
N SER A 130 -16.27 -4.05 -19.62
CA SER A 130 -17.29 -4.88 -20.27
C SER A 130 -18.33 -4.09 -21.10
N LYS A 131 -18.34 -2.76 -21.03
CA LYS A 131 -19.26 -1.90 -21.79
C LYS A 131 -18.77 -1.69 -23.23
N GLU A 132 -19.69 -1.39 -24.15
CA GLU A 132 -19.32 -0.99 -25.52
C GLU A 132 -18.66 0.40 -25.53
N GLY A 133 -17.72 0.62 -26.46
CA GLY A 133 -17.00 1.88 -26.62
C GLY A 133 -15.76 2.00 -25.74
N GLU A 134 -15.24 3.21 -25.56
CA GLU A 134 -14.13 3.50 -24.63
C GLU A 134 -14.60 3.31 -23.17
N ALA A 135 -13.76 2.73 -22.33
CA ALA A 135 -14.07 2.55 -20.91
C ALA A 135 -13.70 3.82 -20.13
N ASP A 136 -14.61 4.27 -19.27
CA ASP A 136 -14.32 5.28 -18.24
C ASP A 136 -14.01 4.57 -16.92
N LEU A 137 -12.75 4.68 -16.48
CA LEU A 137 -12.26 4.06 -15.25
C LEU A 137 -12.19 5.03 -14.07
N SER A 138 -12.60 6.30 -14.24
CA SER A 138 -12.38 7.36 -13.25
C SER A 138 -12.96 7.03 -11.87
N ALA A 139 -14.15 6.44 -11.82
CA ALA A 139 -14.78 6.05 -10.55
C ALA A 139 -14.07 4.86 -9.89
N ALA A 140 -13.51 3.95 -10.68
CA ALA A 140 -12.74 2.82 -10.18
C ALA A 140 -11.36 3.28 -9.66
N GLU A 141 -10.76 4.27 -10.31
CA GLU A 141 -9.53 4.94 -9.87
C GLU A 141 -9.73 5.70 -8.56
N GLU A 142 -10.88 6.36 -8.36
CA GLU A 142 -11.22 6.98 -7.08
C GLU A 142 -11.23 5.94 -5.95
N LYS A 143 -11.80 4.75 -6.19
CA LYS A 143 -11.76 3.63 -5.25
C LYS A 143 -10.37 3.06 -5.03
N MET A 144 -9.54 2.97 -6.06
CA MET A 144 -8.13 2.57 -5.92
C MET A 144 -7.36 3.56 -5.03
N ASN A 145 -7.59 4.86 -5.22
CA ASN A 145 -6.99 5.89 -4.37
C ASN A 145 -7.52 5.86 -2.93
N GLU A 146 -8.79 5.50 -2.74
CA GLU A 146 -9.36 5.26 -1.40
C GLU A 146 -8.61 4.09 -0.72
N ALA A 147 -8.43 2.97 -1.42
CA ALA A 147 -7.68 1.81 -0.93
C ALA A 147 -6.21 2.14 -0.62
N GLU A 148 -5.52 2.87 -1.50
CA GLU A 148 -4.16 3.40 -1.28
C GLU A 148 -4.07 4.19 0.03
N ASN A 149 -5.02 5.08 0.29
CA ASN A 149 -5.01 5.89 1.51
C ASN A 149 -5.31 5.05 2.76
N GLN A 150 -6.22 4.09 2.67
CA GLN A 150 -6.53 3.17 3.78
C GLN A 150 -5.30 2.34 4.16
N ILE A 151 -4.61 1.73 3.20
CA ILE A 151 -3.44 0.89 3.51
C ILE A 151 -2.26 1.72 4.03
N LYS A 152 -2.06 2.94 3.53
CA LYS A 152 -1.06 3.87 4.09
C LYS A 152 -1.31 4.14 5.57
N ALA A 153 -2.54 4.46 5.94
CA ALA A 153 -2.91 4.71 7.33
C ALA A 153 -2.70 3.47 8.22
N ILE A 154 -3.12 2.29 7.74
CA ILE A 154 -2.94 1.01 8.47
C ILE A 154 -1.46 0.73 8.74
N LEU A 155 -0.60 0.91 7.73
CA LEU A 155 0.84 0.69 7.87
C LEU A 155 1.47 1.72 8.82
N GLU A 156 1.13 3.00 8.67
CA GLU A 156 1.66 4.09 9.51
C GLU A 156 1.27 3.93 10.99
N ASP A 157 0.01 3.57 11.27
CA ASP A 157 -0.49 3.30 12.62
C ASP A 157 0.22 2.10 13.27
N ALA A 158 0.68 1.14 12.47
CA ALA A 158 1.51 0.02 12.91
C ALA A 158 3.01 0.37 13.04
N GLY A 159 3.41 1.61 12.77
CA GLY A 159 4.79 2.07 12.82
C GLY A 159 5.63 1.65 11.62
N LEU A 160 5.00 1.20 10.53
CA LEU A 160 5.66 0.84 9.27
C LEU A 160 5.76 2.07 8.35
N VAL A 161 6.77 2.07 7.49
CA VAL A 161 6.85 3.03 6.38
C VAL A 161 5.93 2.54 5.27
N SER A 162 5.01 3.40 4.86
CA SER A 162 4.08 3.08 3.78
C SER A 162 4.75 3.20 2.40
N SER A 163 4.52 2.21 1.53
CA SER A 163 4.81 2.28 0.09
C SER A 163 3.56 2.73 -0.67
N SER A 164 3.68 2.87 -1.99
CA SER A 164 2.52 3.15 -2.84
C SER A 164 1.96 1.82 -3.35
N LEU A 165 0.75 1.47 -2.90
CA LEU A 165 0.00 0.32 -3.41
C LEU A 165 -0.17 0.40 -4.93
N ILE A 166 -0.52 1.58 -5.46
CA ILE A 166 -0.66 1.75 -6.91
C ILE A 166 0.65 1.46 -7.64
N SER A 167 1.79 1.89 -7.09
CA SER A 167 3.09 1.58 -7.71
C SER A 167 3.47 0.11 -7.56
N ASP A 168 3.13 -0.49 -6.42
CA ASP A 168 3.44 -1.88 -6.12
C ASP A 168 2.53 -2.86 -6.89
N LEU A 169 1.36 -2.40 -7.36
CA LEU A 169 0.44 -3.17 -8.21
C LEU A 169 0.69 -2.98 -9.72
N ASN A 170 1.21 -1.83 -10.14
CA ASN A 170 1.57 -1.55 -11.54
C ASN A 170 3.02 -1.99 -11.88
N GLY A 171 3.48 -3.08 -11.26
CA GLY A 171 4.87 -3.56 -11.32
C GLY A 171 5.16 -4.58 -12.41
#